data_AF-A0A6V7DE44-F1
#
_entry.id   AF-A0A6V7DE44-F1
#
_cell.length_a   1.000
_cell.length_b   1.000
_cell.length_c   1.000
_cell.angle_alpha   90.00
_cell.angle_beta   90.00
_cell.angle_gamma   90.00
#
_symmetry.space_group_name_H-M   'P 1'
#
loop_
_entity.id
_entity.type
_entity.pdbx_description
1 polymer ?
#
loop_
_entity_poly.entity_id
_entity_poly.type
_entity_poly.pdbx_seq_one_letter_code
_entity_poly.pdbx_strand_id
1 'polypeptide(L)'
;MSKTTNLVGRVADSAADLIEKVSSPASRAGSAVERAGRMLEENVDPEVIALQMTKNSPNGKRYTVAKVLAYGDLYEDSKTKAPLTAKQARAIIKDQRAQRGADSEPMLA
;
A
#
# COMPACT_ATOMS: atom_id res chain seq x y z
N MET A 1 -24.94 -21.69 22.20
CA MET A 1 -23.72 -21.82 21.39
C MET A 1 -22.92 -20.53 21.53
N SER A 2 -22.05 -20.50 22.54
CA SER A 2 -21.86 -19.34 23.43
C SER A 2 -20.66 -18.47 23.04
N LYS A 3 -20.94 -17.19 22.74
CA LYS A 3 -20.21 -15.92 22.99
C LYS A 3 -18.68 -15.80 22.88
N THR A 4 -17.88 -16.85 23.03
CA THR A 4 -16.41 -16.78 23.09
C THR A 4 -15.77 -16.53 21.72
N THR A 5 -16.33 -17.08 20.64
CA THR A 5 -15.80 -16.90 19.27
C THR A 5 -15.94 -15.44 18.78
N ASN A 6 -17.01 -14.75 19.19
CA ASN A 6 -17.27 -13.35 18.81
C ASN A 6 -16.42 -12.35 19.60
N LEU A 7 -15.95 -12.73 20.80
CA LEU A 7 -15.16 -11.85 21.66
C LEU A 7 -13.69 -11.81 21.21
N VAL A 8 -13.13 -12.95 20.79
CA VAL A 8 -11.77 -13.03 20.24
C VAL A 8 -11.67 -12.28 18.91
N GLY A 9 -12.67 -12.41 18.03
CA GLY A 9 -12.73 -11.64 16.78
C GLY A 9 -12.77 -10.13 17.00
N ARG A 10 -13.65 -9.65 17.88
CA ARG A 10 -13.78 -8.20 18.17
C ARG A 10 -12.55 -7.58 18.84
N VAL A 11 -11.85 -8.34 19.68
CA VAL A 11 -10.61 -7.85 20.34
C VAL A 11 -9.46 -7.80 19.33
N ALA A 12 -9.36 -8.78 18.42
CA ALA A 12 -8.39 -8.76 17.34
C ALA A 12 -8.64 -7.59 16.37
N ASP A 13 -9.90 -7.37 15.98
CA ASP A 13 -10.30 -6.28 15.10
C ASP A 13 -10.02 -4.90 15.73
N SER A 14 -10.36 -4.73 17.02
CA SER A 14 -10.15 -3.44 17.73
C SER A 14 -8.67 -3.09 17.91
N ALA A 15 -7.79 -4.09 18.05
CA ALA A 15 -6.35 -3.88 18.14
C ALA A 15 -5.74 -3.52 16.77
N ALA A 16 -6.22 -4.15 15.68
CA ALA A 16 -5.82 -3.81 14.33
C ALA A 16 -6.21 -2.36 13.96
N ASP A 17 -7.41 -1.93 14.34
CA ASP A 17 -7.91 -0.57 14.11
C ASP A 17 -7.11 0.50 14.89
N LEU A 18 -6.67 0.18 16.11
CA LEU A 18 -5.81 1.05 16.92
C LEU A 18 -4.40 1.19 16.35
N ILE A 19 -3.83 0.11 15.82
CA ILE A 19 -2.53 0.14 15.12
C ILE A 19 -2.64 1.04 13.89
N GLU A 20 -3.72 0.94 13.12
CA GLU A 20 -3.93 1.77 11.93
C GLU A 20 -3.95 3.28 12.24
N LYS A 21 -4.45 3.66 13.43
CA LYS A 21 -4.53 5.06 13.86
C LYS A 21 -3.18 5.69 14.22
N VAL A 22 -2.20 4.89 14.64
CA VAL A 22 -0.82 5.33 15.00
C VAL A 22 0.20 4.94 13.92
N SER A 23 -0.21 4.15 12.95
CA SER A 23 0.65 3.61 11.91
C SER A 23 1.23 4.70 10.99
N SER A 24 2.42 4.44 10.44
CA SER A 24 3.00 5.31 9.43
C SER A 24 2.21 5.21 8.11
N PRO A 25 2.29 6.21 7.20
CA PRO A 25 1.71 6.06 5.86
C PRO A 25 2.20 4.81 5.13
N ALA A 26 3.45 4.40 5.34
CA ALA A 26 4.02 3.19 4.75
C ALA A 26 3.32 1.92 5.26
N SER A 27 3.06 1.84 6.57
CA SER A 27 2.34 0.73 7.18
C SER A 27 0.91 0.63 6.65
N ARG A 28 0.16 1.74 6.60
CA ARG A 28 -1.22 1.73 6.04
C ARG A 28 -1.24 1.33 4.57
N ALA A 29 -0.31 1.84 3.77
CA ALA A 29 -0.20 1.48 2.36
C ALA A 29 0.11 -0.02 2.20
N GLY A 30 1.06 -0.54 2.98
CA GLY A 30 1.39 -1.96 3.01
C GLY A 30 0.19 -2.83 3.37
N SER A 31 -0.52 -2.53 4.45
CA SER A 31 -1.72 -3.27 4.86
C SER A 31 -2.84 -3.20 3.83
N ALA A 32 -3.05 -2.05 3.19
CA ALA A 32 -4.04 -1.93 2.13
C ALA A 32 -3.69 -2.79 0.91
N VAL A 33 -2.41 -2.81 0.50
CA VAL A 33 -1.90 -3.67 -0.59
C VAL A 33 -2.05 -5.15 -0.22
N GLU A 34 -1.68 -5.55 0.99
CA GLU A 34 -1.83 -6.93 1.47
C GLU A 34 -3.29 -7.40 1.45
N ARG A 35 -4.22 -6.56 1.93
CA ARG A 35 -5.66 -6.89 1.89
C ARG A 35 -6.18 -6.98 0.46
N ALA A 36 -5.77 -6.08 -0.43
CA ALA A 36 -6.12 -6.13 -1.85
C ALA A 36 -5.60 -7.42 -2.51
N GLY A 37 -4.34 -7.78 -2.26
CA GLY A 37 -3.73 -9.01 -2.75
C GLY A 37 -4.45 -10.26 -2.28
N ARG A 38 -4.73 -10.39 -0.97
CA ARG A 38 -5.50 -11.54 -0.44
C ARG A 38 -6.91 -11.64 -1.01
N MET A 39 -7.61 -10.52 -1.19
CA MET A 39 -8.92 -10.53 -1.84
C MET A 39 -8.83 -11.07 -3.28
N LEU A 40 -7.78 -10.71 -4.03
CA LEU A 40 -7.55 -11.25 -5.37
C LEU A 40 -7.23 -12.75 -5.35
N GLU A 41 -6.44 -13.23 -4.39
CA GLU A 41 -6.17 -14.68 -4.23
C GLU A 41 -7.45 -15.49 -3.98
N GLU A 42 -8.38 -14.93 -3.22
CA GLU A 42 -9.69 -15.51 -2.93
C GLU A 42 -10.70 -15.26 -4.07
N ASN A 43 -10.25 -14.80 -5.25
CA ASN A 43 -11.05 -14.55 -6.44
C ASN A 43 -12.18 -13.52 -6.25
N VAL A 44 -12.01 -12.55 -5.35
CA VAL A 44 -12.91 -11.40 -5.25
C VAL A 44 -12.76 -10.54 -6.50
N ASP A 45 -13.90 -10.15 -7.09
CA ASP A 45 -13.93 -9.31 -8.29
C ASP A 45 -13.10 -8.02 -8.10
N PRO A 46 -12.09 -7.76 -8.95
CA PRO A 46 -11.28 -6.55 -8.88
C PRO A 46 -12.07 -5.24 -8.94
N GLU A 47 -13.25 -5.22 -9.59
CA GLU A 47 -14.13 -4.06 -9.62
C GLU A 47 -14.71 -3.73 -8.24
N VAL A 48 -15.05 -4.77 -7.46
CA VAL A 48 -15.57 -4.62 -6.09
C VAL A 48 -14.48 -4.07 -5.18
N ILE A 49 -13.26 -4.60 -5.28
CA ILE A 49 -12.10 -4.12 -4.52
C ILE A 49 -11.82 -2.65 -4.88
N ALA A 50 -11.78 -2.33 -6.17
CA ALA A 50 -11.54 -0.97 -6.65
C ALA A 50 -12.62 0.02 -6.19
N LEU A 51 -13.89 -0.42 -6.21
CA LEU A 51 -15.02 0.36 -5.69
C LEU A 51 -14.86 0.65 -4.20
N GLN A 52 -14.54 -0.38 -3.40
CA GLN A 52 -14.36 -0.24 -1.96
C GLN A 52 -13.21 0.72 -1.61
N MET A 53 -12.05 0.58 -2.27
CA MET A 53 -10.91 1.48 -2.07
C MET A 53 -11.23 2.92 -2.49
N THR A 54 -11.99 3.09 -3.58
CA THR A 54 -12.42 4.42 -4.05
C THR A 54 -13.35 5.09 -3.04
N LYS A 55 -14.38 4.37 -2.56
CA LYS A 55 -15.32 4.91 -1.57
C LYS A 55 -14.66 5.26 -0.25
N ASN A 56 -13.63 4.52 0.14
CA ASN A 56 -12.93 4.72 1.41
C ASN A 56 -11.71 5.65 1.28
N SER A 57 -11.45 6.26 0.12
CA SER A 57 -10.26 7.10 -0.05
C SER A 57 -10.40 8.42 0.72
N PRO A 58 -9.55 8.69 1.74
CA PRO A 58 -9.61 9.95 2.49
C PRO A 58 -9.20 11.17 1.65
N ASN A 59 -8.54 10.92 0.51
CA ASN A 59 -8.04 11.95 -0.41
C ASN A 59 -8.77 11.95 -1.76
N GLY A 60 -9.96 11.35 -1.84
CA GLY A 60 -10.79 11.31 -3.05
C GLY A 60 -10.12 10.62 -4.24
N LYS A 61 -9.20 9.67 -4.02
CA LYS A 61 -8.53 8.96 -5.10
C LYS A 61 -9.44 7.92 -5.71
N ARG A 62 -9.45 7.88 -7.05
CA ARG A 62 -10.13 6.83 -7.82
C ARG A 62 -9.21 5.63 -8.03
N TYR A 63 -9.66 4.48 -7.57
CA TYR A 63 -9.04 3.19 -7.84
C TYR A 63 -9.74 2.54 -9.04
N THR A 64 -8.96 1.83 -9.86
CA THR A 64 -9.43 1.12 -11.05
C THR A 64 -8.99 -0.33 -10.94
N VAL A 65 -9.59 -1.22 -11.75
CA VAL A 65 -9.19 -2.63 -11.84
C VAL A 65 -7.68 -2.76 -12.05
N ALA A 66 -7.11 -2.01 -13.00
CA ALA A 66 -5.67 -2.04 -13.26
C ALA A 66 -4.81 -1.67 -12.03
N LYS A 67 -5.25 -0.72 -11.20
CA LYS A 67 -4.53 -0.36 -9.96
C LYS A 67 -4.62 -1.47 -8.92
N VAL A 68 -5.77 -2.13 -8.81
CA VAL A 68 -5.96 -3.25 -7.90
C VAL A 68 -5.10 -4.44 -8.31
N LEU A 69 -5.08 -4.78 -9.61
CA LEU A 69 -4.24 -5.84 -10.14
C LEU A 69 -2.75 -5.55 -9.89
N ALA A 70 -2.31 -4.31 -10.09
CA ALA A 70 -0.93 -3.91 -9.76
C ALA A 70 -0.59 -4.06 -8.26
N TYR A 71 -1.57 -3.93 -7.35
CA TYR A 71 -1.36 -4.25 -5.93
C TYR A 71 -1.29 -5.75 -5.68
N GLY A 72 -2.06 -6.55 -6.43
CA GLY A 72 -1.93 -8.01 -6.45
C GLY A 72 -0.53 -8.45 -6.88
N ASP A 73 -0.02 -7.91 -7.99
CA ASP A 73 1.33 -8.21 -8.48
C ASP A 73 2.39 -7.85 -7.44
N LEU A 74 2.29 -6.66 -6.84
CA LEU A 74 3.21 -6.22 -5.78
C LEU A 74 3.12 -7.11 -4.53
N TYR A 75 1.92 -7.55 -4.16
CA TYR A 75 1.71 -8.47 -3.04
C TYR A 75 2.36 -9.84 -3.33
N GLU A 76 2.16 -10.39 -4.52
CA GLU A 76 2.72 -11.68 -4.93
C GLU A 76 4.26 -11.66 -4.90
N ASP A 77 4.88 -10.67 -5.55
CA ASP A 77 6.33 -10.49 -5.52
C ASP A 77 6.85 -10.42 -4.07
N SER A 78 6.14 -9.67 -3.23
CA SER A 78 6.50 -9.42 -1.83
C SER A 78 6.43 -10.65 -0.93
N LYS A 79 5.79 -11.76 -1.35
CA LYS A 79 5.88 -13.04 -0.63
C LYS A 79 7.30 -13.59 -0.60
N THR A 80 8.10 -13.28 -1.63
CA THR A 80 9.46 -13.81 -1.79
C THR A 80 10.53 -12.73 -1.60
N LYS A 81 10.30 -11.52 -2.10
CA LYS A 81 11.25 -10.40 -2.03
C LYS A 81 10.56 -9.05 -2.23
N ALA A 82 11.12 -7.99 -1.68
CA ALA A 82 10.71 -6.65 -2.04
C ALA A 82 11.21 -6.28 -3.46
N PRO A 83 10.32 -5.93 -4.42
CA PRO A 83 10.75 -5.59 -5.78
C PRO A 83 11.50 -4.25 -5.87
N LEU A 84 11.37 -3.39 -4.85
CA LEU A 84 12.13 -2.15 -4.72
C LEU A 84 12.68 -2.02 -3.30
N THR A 85 14.00 -2.16 -3.13
CA THR A 85 14.64 -2.09 -1.81
C THR A 85 14.87 -0.65 -1.35
N ALA A 86 14.98 -0.45 -0.03
CA ALA A 86 15.29 0.86 0.55
C ALA A 86 16.63 1.42 0.06
N LYS A 87 17.64 0.57 -0.18
CA LYS A 87 18.95 1.00 -0.71
C LYS A 87 18.81 1.54 -2.14
N GLN A 88 18.11 0.82 -3.01
CA GLN A 88 17.85 1.25 -4.39
C GLN A 88 17.05 2.55 -4.42
N ALA A 89 15.96 2.63 -3.64
CA ALA A 89 15.14 3.84 -3.58
C ALA A 89 15.94 5.07 -3.11
N ARG A 90 16.77 4.93 -2.06
CA ARG A 90 17.63 6.03 -1.58
C ARG A 90 18.65 6.47 -2.62
N ALA A 91 19.26 5.54 -3.33
CA ALA A 91 20.22 5.85 -4.40
C ALA A 91 19.54 6.63 -5.54
N ILE A 92 18.43 6.13 -6.07
CA ILE A 92 17.66 6.79 -7.14
C ILE A 92 17.22 8.21 -6.73
N ILE A 93 16.70 8.37 -5.49
CA ILE A 93 16.29 9.68 -4.98
C ILE A 93 17.49 10.62 -4.85
N LYS A 94 18.66 10.13 -4.40
CA LYS A 94 19.89 10.92 -4.31
C LYS A 94 20.33 11.40 -5.69
N ASP A 95 20.35 10.50 -6.68
CA ASP A 95 20.76 10.83 -8.04
C ASP A 95 19.82 11.87 -8.67
N GLN A 96 18.50 11.71 -8.48
CA GLN A 96 17.52 12.68 -8.96
C GLN A 96 17.68 14.07 -8.30
N ARG A 97 18.04 14.13 -7.02
CA ARG A 97 18.31 15.40 -6.31
C ARG A 97 19.58 16.07 -6.81
N ALA A 98 20.63 15.29 -7.08
CA ALA A 98 21.88 15.81 -7.62
C ALA A 98 21.68 16.44 -9.02
N GLN A 99 20.91 15.78 -9.90
CA GLN A 99 20.58 16.33 -11.22
C GLN A 99 19.80 17.64 -11.14
N ARG A 100 18.76 17.70 -10.29
CA ARG A 100 17.99 18.95 -10.08
C ARG A 100 18.83 20.11 -9.54
N GLY A 101 19.87 19.82 -8.75
CA GLY A 101 20.82 20.82 -8.27
C GLY A 101 21.83 21.26 -9.34
N ALA A 102 22.22 20.35 -10.23
CA ALA A 102 23.10 20.66 -11.36
C ALA A 102 22.40 21.52 -12.44
N ASP A 103 21.11 21.30 -12.68
CA ASP A 103 20.30 22.10 -13.61
C ASP A 103 20.12 23.56 -13.15
N SER A 104 20.44 23.88 -11.88
CA SER A 104 20.35 25.22 -11.30
C SER A 104 21.65 26.04 -11.30
N GLU A 105 22.77 25.48 -11.77
CA GLU A 105 23.98 26.28 -12.02
C GLU A 105 23.93 26.84 -13.44
N PRO A 106 23.94 28.18 -13.64
CA PRO A 106 24.05 28.72 -14.98
C PRO A 106 25.41 28.31 -15.55
N MET A 107 25.41 27.64 -16.70
CA MET A 107 26.60 27.53 -17.53
C MET A 107 27.06 28.95 -17.86
N LEU A 108 28.07 29.43 -17.13
CA LEU A 108 28.82 30.63 -17.48
C LEU A 108 29.49 30.35 -18.83
N ALA A 109 28.91 30.95 -19.88
CA ALA A 109 29.53 31.14 -21.18
C ALA A 109 30.57 32.27 -21.11
#